data_AF-A0AA86JWZ9-F1
#
_entry.id   AF-A0AA86JWZ9-F1
#
_cell.length_a   1.000
_cell.length_b   1.000
_cell.length_c   1.000
_cell.angle_alpha   90.00
_cell.angle_beta   90.00
_cell.angle_gamma   90.00
#
_symmetry.space_group_name_H-M   'P 1'
#
loop_
_entity.id
_entity.type
_entity.pdbx_description
1 polymer ?
#
loop_
_entity_poly.entity_id
_entity_poly.type
_entity_poly.pdbx_seq_one_letter_code
_entity_poly.pdbx_strand_id
1 'polypeptide(L)' 'MYVGTKFVDEVFVDITKNFEEEIKINSEGIGKFKVKDGSCSIWIKK' A
#
# COMPACT_ATOMS: atom_id res chain seq x y z
N MET A 1 -3.85 3.05 -6.20
CA MET A 1 -3.60 4.43 -5.75
C MET A 1 -2.23 4.86 -6.26
N TYR A 2 -2.16 6.02 -6.91
CA TYR A 2 -0.87 6.63 -7.26
C TYR A 2 -0.25 7.25 -6.02
N VAL A 3 1.00 6.88 -5.71
CA VAL A 3 1.75 7.37 -4.54
C VAL A 3 3.04 8.10 -4.95
N GLY A 4 3.41 8.04 -6.23
CA GLY A 4 4.58 8.72 -6.79
C GLY A 4 5.65 7.75 -7.29
N THR A 5 6.29 8.11 -8.40
CA THR A 5 7.38 7.31 -9.00
C THR A 5 8.62 7.21 -8.11
N LYS A 6 8.80 8.13 -7.15
CA LYS A 6 9.85 8.05 -6.12
C LYS A 6 9.75 6.83 -5.20
N PHE A 7 8.61 6.13 -5.22
CA PHE A 7 8.38 4.92 -4.44
C PHE A 7 8.32 3.65 -5.29
N VAL A 8 8.70 3.68 -6.57
CA VAL A 8 8.79 2.47 -7.41
C VAL A 8 9.64 1.42 -6.70
N ASP A 9 9.21 0.16 -6.76
CA ASP A 9 9.81 -1.00 -6.10
C ASP A 9 9.77 -1.00 -4.55
N GLU A 10 9.35 0.09 -3.91
CA GLU A 10 9.15 0.13 -2.47
C GLU A 10 7.96 -0.71 -2.03
N VAL A 11 8.01 -1.18 -0.79
CA VAL A 11 7.01 -2.06 -0.18
C VAL A 11 6.28 -1.34 0.94
N PHE A 12 4.96 -1.48 0.95
CA PHE A 12 4.09 -0.95 1.98
C PHE A 12 3.36 -2.08 2.72
N VAL A 13 3.14 -1.88 4.02
CA VAL A 13 2.44 -2.82 4.92
C VAL A 13 1.31 -2.12 5.66
N ASP A 14 0.23 -2.85 5.93
CA ASP A 14 -0.90 -2.36 6.71
C ASP A 14 -0.65 -2.53 8.21
N ILE A 15 -0.62 -1.41 8.95
CA ILE A 15 -0.41 -1.43 10.40
C ILE A 15 -1.71 -1.54 11.20
N THR A 16 -2.88 -1.44 10.56
CA THR A 16 -4.16 -1.66 11.24
C THR A 16 -4.53 -3.15 11.32
N LYS A 17 -3.66 -4.04 10.82
CA LYS A 17 -3.84 -5.50 10.80
C LYS A 17 -5.09 -5.94 10.04
N ASN A 18 -5.58 -5.16 9.08
CA ASN A 18 -6.68 -5.62 8.22
C ASN A 18 -6.18 -6.59 7.15
N PHE A 19 -4.92 -6.46 6.73
CA PHE A 19 -4.29 -7.27 5.70
C PHE A 19 -2.85 -7.64 6.11
N GLU A 20 -2.43 -8.88 5.85
CA GLU A 20 -1.06 -9.36 6.05
C GLU A 20 -0.20 -9.25 4.76
N GLU A 21 -0.83 -8.87 3.65
CA GLU A 21 -0.17 -8.75 2.35
C GLU A 21 0.73 -7.52 2.28
N GLU A 22 1.82 -7.65 1.54
CA GLU A 22 2.71 -6.55 1.18
C GLU A 22 2.31 -5.94 -0.17
N ILE A 23 2.31 -4.62 -0.26
CA ILE A 23 2.01 -3.91 -1.51
C ILE A 23 3.31 -3.33 -2.07
N LYS A 24 3.78 -3.92 -3.17
CA LYS A 24 4.88 -3.38 -3.97
C LYS A 24 4.37 -2.34 -4.96
N ILE A 25 5.01 -1.18 -5.03
CA ILE A 25 4.67 -0.13 -5.98
C ILE A 25 5.24 -0.47 -7.36
N ASN A 26 4.41 -0.38 -8.38
CA ASN A 26 4.82 -0.68 -9.76
C ASN A 26 5.64 0.46 -10.40
N SER A 27 6.12 0.25 -11.63
CA SER A 27 6.90 1.20 -12.41
C SER A 27 6.21 2.55 -12.69
N GLU A 28 4.89 2.61 -12.55
CA GLU A 28 4.10 3.83 -12.74
C GLU A 28 3.88 4.60 -11.42
N GLY A 29 4.45 4.14 -10.30
CA GLY A 29 4.23 4.74 -8.99
C GLY A 29 2.86 4.41 -8.41
N ILE A 30 2.25 3.28 -8.80
CA ILE A 30 0.92 2.84 -8.38
C ILE A 30 1.02 1.61 -7.48
N GLY A 31 0.35 1.66 -6.32
CA GLY A 31 0.13 0.51 -5.43
C GLY A 31 -1.35 0.11 -5.36
N LYS A 32 -1.62 -1.19 -5.19
CA LYS A 32 -2.99 -1.74 -5.01
C LYS A 32 -3.35 -1.86 -3.52
N PHE A 33 -3.50 -0.72 -2.85
CA PHE A 33 -3.88 -0.65 -1.44
C PHE A 33 -5.33 -1.11 -1.23
N LYS A 34 -5.53 -2.03 -0.29
CA LYS A 34 -6.84 -2.59 0.05
C LYS A 34 -7.43 -1.89 1.28
N VAL A 35 -8.75 -1.96 1.40
CA VAL A 35 -9.54 -1.51 2.55
C VAL A 35 -10.72 -2.45 2.72
N LYS A 36 -11.15 -2.73 3.96
CA LYS A 36 -12.39 -3.49 4.21
C LYS A 36 -13.57 -2.53 4.20
N ASP A 37 -14.75 -3.03 3.85
CA ASP A 37 -15.97 -2.22 3.87
C ASP A 37 -16.21 -1.59 5.25
N GLY A 38 -16.60 -0.32 5.28
CA GLY A 38 -16.80 0.45 6.51
C GLY A 38 -15.54 0.66 7.39
N SER A 39 -14.33 0.49 6.85
CA SER A 39 -13.08 0.57 7.62
C SER A 39 -12.07 1.59 7.06
N CYS A 40 -10.98 1.78 7.81
CA CYS A 40 -9.78 2.46 7.36
C CYS A 40 -8.57 1.52 7.51
N SER A 41 -7.63 1.57 6.56
CA SER A 41 -6.33 0.91 6.65
C SER A 41 -5.22 1.95 6.50
N ILE A 42 -4.19 1.83 7.33
CA ILE A 42 -3.04 2.74 7.33
C ILE A 42 -1.85 1.96 6.79
N TRP A 43 -1.39 2.36 5.62
CA TRP A 43 -0.28 1.72 4.94
C TRP A 43 0.98 2.56 5.10
N ILE A 44 2.04 1.96 5.64
CA ILE A 44 3.34 2.61 5.80
C ILE A 44 4.39 1.90 4.95
N LYS A 45 5.39 2.65 4.51
CA LYS A 45 6.58 2.07 3.90
C LYS A 45 7.28 1.16 4.93
N LYS A 46 7.61 -0.07 4.52
CA LYS A 46 8.33 -1.06 5.34
C LYS A 46 9.82 -0.68 5.48
#